data_AF-A0A938S589-F1
#
_entry.id   AF-A0A938S589-F1
#
_cell.length_a   1.000
_cell.length_b   1.000
_cell.length_c   1.000
_cell.angle_alpha   90.00
_cell.angle_beta   90.00
_cell.angle_gamma   90.00
#
_symmetry.space_group_name_H-M   'P 1'
#
loop_
_entity.id
_entity.type
_entity.pdbx_description
1 polymer ?
#
loop_
_entity_poly.entity_id
_entity_poly.type
_entity_poly.pdbx_seq_one_letter_code
_entity_poly.pdbx_strand_id
1 'polypeptide(L)'
;MKKTSLIAIAAVVPFFLPNLFVLYKVRKRQAEIQQFLPDVVDLLEICVSSGIGLDMAWNIVSEEIHHVSAVLGTAMDLSNFEMHLGAARTEAMRNMAVRTGADQLSSLAAILVQSERFGTSVALALKEFAASMREEQRMTTEENAEKMAVKLIVPMVLCVFPAVIIVTIGPAAINIARSFVLR
;
A
#
# COMPACT_ATOMS: atom_id res chain seq x y z
N MET A 1 20.68 -1.63 -40.44
CA MET A 1 20.59 -2.37 -39.16
C MET A 1 20.38 -1.46 -37.94
N LYS A 2 21.15 -0.38 -37.73
CA LYS A 2 20.92 0.53 -36.57
C LYS A 2 19.57 1.27 -36.61
N LYS A 3 19.11 1.73 -37.79
CA LYS A 3 17.84 2.45 -37.95
C LYS A 3 16.59 1.58 -37.73
N THR A 4 16.64 0.31 -38.14
CA THR A 4 15.52 -0.64 -37.97
C THR A 4 15.32 -1.04 -36.50
N SER A 5 16.42 -1.17 -35.73
CA SER A 5 16.34 -1.38 -34.28
C SER A 5 15.75 -0.17 -33.53
N LEU A 6 16.03 1.04 -34.00
CA LEU A 6 15.53 2.28 -33.37
C LEU A 6 14.02 2.45 -33.55
N ILE A 7 13.49 2.08 -34.73
CA ILE A 7 12.04 2.09 -35.02
C ILE A 7 11.30 1.00 -34.23
N ALA A 8 11.91 -0.18 -34.07
CA ALA A 8 11.32 -1.26 -33.26
C ALA A 8 11.21 -0.88 -31.77
N ILE A 9 12.25 -0.25 -31.20
CA ILE A 9 12.23 0.23 -29.81
C ILE A 9 11.21 1.37 -29.66
N ALA A 10 11.14 2.29 -30.62
CA ALA A 10 10.17 3.39 -30.62
C ALA A 10 8.71 2.93 -30.72
N ALA A 11 8.43 1.74 -31.27
CA ALA A 11 7.07 1.17 -31.33
C ALA A 11 6.71 0.38 -30.06
N VAL A 12 7.67 -0.34 -29.47
CA VAL A 12 7.42 -1.20 -28.30
C VAL A 12 7.27 -0.40 -27.00
N VAL A 13 8.08 0.65 -26.81
CA VAL A 13 8.06 1.47 -25.59
C VAL A 13 6.72 2.17 -25.34
N PRO A 14 6.10 2.88 -26.30
CA PRO A 14 4.79 3.52 -26.09
C PRO A 14 3.64 2.51 -26.00
N PHE A 15 3.81 1.28 -26.48
CA PHE A 15 2.81 0.22 -26.31
C PHE A 15 2.76 -0.30 -24.86
N PHE A 16 3.92 -0.41 -24.19
CA PHE A 16 4.01 -0.87 -22.79
C PHE A 16 3.75 0.23 -21.76
N LEU A 17 4.05 1.49 -22.09
CA LEU A 17 3.86 2.65 -21.21
C LEU A 17 2.45 2.78 -20.62
N PRO A 18 1.34 2.70 -21.38
CA PRO A 18 0.00 2.90 -20.85
C PRO A 18 -0.38 1.78 -19.87
N ASN A 19 0.04 0.54 -20.13
CA ASN A 19 -0.24 -0.57 -19.21
C ASN A 19 0.46 -0.35 -17.86
N LEU A 20 1.71 0.12 -17.89
CA LEU A 20 2.44 0.45 -16.66
C LEU A 20 1.82 1.62 -15.90
N PHE A 21 1.32 2.64 -16.62
CA PHE A 21 0.65 3.80 -16.03
C PHE A 21 -0.68 3.42 -15.36
N VAL A 22 -1.46 2.55 -15.99
CA VAL A 22 -2.70 2.00 -15.43
C VAL A 22 -2.38 1.21 -14.17
N LEU A 23 -1.38 0.32 -14.22
CA LEU A 23 -0.96 -0.47 -13.06
C LEU A 23 -0.51 0.41 -11.89
N TYR A 24 0.24 1.47 -12.17
CA TYR A 24 0.67 2.45 -11.16
C TYR A 24 -0.53 3.16 -10.53
N LYS A 25 -1.51 3.61 -11.33
CA LYS A 25 -2.74 4.23 -10.82
C LYS A 25 -3.57 3.28 -9.97
N VAL A 26 -3.70 2.02 -10.38
CA VAL A 26 -4.42 0.99 -9.60
C VAL A 26 -3.74 0.79 -8.25
N ARG A 27 -2.42 0.59 -8.24
CA ARG A 27 -1.65 0.43 -6.99
C ARG A 27 -1.77 1.64 -6.08
N LYS A 28 -1.75 2.86 -6.63
CA LYS A 28 -1.93 4.08 -5.84
C LYS A 28 -3.30 4.13 -5.17
N ARG A 29 -4.37 3.78 -5.89
CA ARG A 29 -5.73 3.72 -5.32
C ARG A 29 -5.86 2.62 -4.26
N GLN A 30 -5.28 1.45 -4.51
CA GLN A 30 -5.25 0.35 -3.53
C GLN A 30 -4.54 0.73 -2.25
N ALA A 31 -3.37 1.39 -2.36
CA ALA A 31 -2.62 1.87 -1.22
C ALA A 31 -3.41 2.90 -0.40
N GLU A 32 -4.09 3.84 -1.08
CA GLU A 32 -4.96 4.82 -0.42
C GLU A 32 -6.08 4.13 0.37
N ILE A 33 -6.75 3.14 -0.21
CA ILE A 33 -7.80 2.37 0.45
C ILE A 33 -7.25 1.63 1.68
N GLN A 34 -6.14 0.92 1.54
CA GLN A 34 -5.54 0.17 2.66
C GLN A 34 -5.06 1.09 3.79
N GLN A 35 -4.66 2.32 3.46
CA GLN A 35 -4.22 3.30 4.44
C GLN A 35 -5.38 3.79 5.32
N PHE A 36 -6.53 4.12 4.71
CA PHE A 36 -7.68 4.72 5.40
C PHE A 36 -8.76 3.72 5.84
N LEU A 37 -8.62 2.44 5.50
CA LEU A 37 -9.55 1.40 5.93
C LEU A 37 -9.62 1.21 7.46
N PRO A 38 -8.54 1.31 8.26
CA PRO A 38 -8.65 1.25 9.72
C PRO A 38 -9.54 2.36 10.29
N ASP A 39 -9.50 3.57 9.71
CA ASP A 39 -10.30 4.71 10.16
C ASP A 39 -11.81 4.44 9.97
N VAL A 40 -12.18 3.77 8.86
CA VAL A 40 -13.55 3.30 8.64
C VAL A 40 -13.98 2.31 9.73
N VAL A 41 -13.12 1.34 10.05
CA VAL A 41 -13.42 0.32 11.07
C VAL A 41 -13.54 0.95 12.46
N ASP A 42 -12.70 1.93 12.79
CA ASP A 42 -12.79 2.68 14.05
C ASP A 42 -14.09 3.48 14.15
N LEU A 43 -14.49 4.19 13.08
CA LEU A 43 -15.75 4.93 13.07
C LEU A 43 -16.95 3.98 13.19
N LEU A 44 -16.91 2.83 12.52
CA LEU A 44 -17.92 1.77 12.66
C LEU A 44 -17.97 1.24 14.11
N GLU A 45 -16.82 1.03 14.73
CA GLU A 45 -16.73 0.61 16.14
C GLU A 45 -17.38 1.62 17.07
N ILE A 46 -17.05 2.91 16.93
CA ILE A 46 -17.62 3.99 17.74
C ILE A 46 -19.15 4.04 17.59
N CYS A 47 -19.65 3.99 16.35
CA CYS A 47 -21.08 3.98 16.08
C CYS A 47 -21.77 2.76 16.74
N VAL A 48 -21.25 1.55 16.54
CA VAL A 48 -21.84 0.33 17.10
C VAL A 48 -21.74 0.28 18.62
N SER A 49 -20.62 0.74 19.20
CA SER A 49 -20.43 0.87 20.65
C SER A 49 -21.42 1.83 21.30
N SER A 50 -21.90 2.82 20.55
CA SER A 50 -22.95 3.74 21.00
C SER A 50 -24.39 3.20 20.87
N GLY A 51 -24.54 1.98 20.32
CA GLY A 51 -25.84 1.32 20.12
C GLY A 51 -26.48 1.59 18.76
N ILE A 52 -25.76 2.20 17.81
CA ILE A 52 -26.22 2.35 16.43
C ILE A 52 -26.15 0.98 15.73
N GLY A 53 -27.23 0.61 15.04
CA GLY A 53 -27.25 -0.62 14.24
C GLY A 53 -26.22 -0.57 13.10
N LEU A 54 -25.56 -1.69 12.83
CA LEU A 54 -24.42 -1.75 11.90
C LEU A 54 -24.74 -1.24 10.50
N ASP A 55 -25.93 -1.50 9.97
CA ASP A 55 -26.33 -1.02 8.64
C ASP A 55 -26.47 0.51 8.60
N MET A 56 -26.94 1.12 9.70
CA MET A 56 -27.02 2.58 9.84
C MET A 56 -25.63 3.17 10.07
N ALA A 57 -24.81 2.54 10.91
CA ALA A 57 -23.42 2.93 11.13
C ALA A 57 -22.65 2.95 9.79
N TRP A 58 -22.85 1.94 8.95
CA TRP A 58 -22.22 1.86 7.64
C TRP A 58 -22.59 3.03 6.71
N ASN A 59 -23.86 3.45 6.70
CA ASN A 59 -24.28 4.62 5.93
C ASN A 59 -23.64 5.92 6.46
N ILE A 60 -23.63 6.12 7.78
CA ILE A 60 -23.01 7.31 8.41
C ILE A 60 -21.52 7.38 8.08
N VAL A 61 -20.81 6.25 8.23
CA VAL A 61 -19.36 6.19 7.98
C VAL A 61 -19.04 6.35 6.49
N SER A 62 -19.92 5.88 5.58
CA SER A 62 -19.77 6.12 4.13
C SER A 62 -19.78 7.61 3.81
N GLU A 63 -20.62 8.40 4.48
CA GLU A 63 -20.69 9.85 4.29
C GLU A 63 -19.47 10.57 4.89
N GLU A 64 -19.07 10.20 6.10
CA GLU A 64 -17.93 10.83 6.79
C GLU A 64 -16.59 10.55 6.08
N ILE A 65 -16.38 9.33 5.58
CA ILE A 65 -15.09 8.95 4.98
C ILE A 65 -14.82 9.68 3.66
N HIS A 66 -15.84 10.23 2.99
CA HIS A 66 -15.63 11.05 1.79
C HIS A 66 -14.74 12.27 2.05
N HIS A 67 -14.74 12.80 3.28
CA HIS A 67 -13.88 13.91 3.68
C HIS A 67 -12.40 13.50 3.79
N VAL A 68 -12.12 12.23 4.04
CA VAL A 68 -10.77 11.68 4.22
C VAL A 68 -10.26 11.02 2.93
N SER A 69 -11.06 10.13 2.34
CA SER A 69 -10.79 9.49 1.06
C SER A 69 -12.07 9.35 0.24
N ALA A 70 -12.18 10.18 -0.80
CA ALA A 70 -13.26 10.07 -1.79
C ALA A 70 -13.27 8.71 -2.51
N VAL A 71 -12.10 8.06 -2.64
CA VAL A 71 -12.00 6.73 -3.27
C VAL A 71 -12.69 5.67 -2.42
N LEU A 72 -12.44 5.68 -1.11
CA LEU A 72 -13.04 4.74 -0.17
C LEU A 72 -14.53 5.02 0.04
N GLY A 73 -14.92 6.30 0.18
CA GLY A 73 -16.33 6.71 0.27
C GLY A 73 -17.14 6.25 -0.95
N THR A 74 -16.63 6.48 -2.16
CA THR A 74 -17.30 6.00 -3.39
C THR A 74 -17.40 4.47 -3.44
N ALA A 75 -16.41 3.75 -2.88
CA ALA A 75 -16.45 2.30 -2.81
C ALA A 75 -17.57 1.82 -1.87
N MET A 76 -17.69 2.45 -0.70
CA MET A 76 -18.73 2.19 0.30
C MET A 76 -20.12 2.57 -0.21
N ASP A 77 -20.27 3.68 -0.93
CA ASP A 77 -21.54 4.09 -1.54
C ASP A 77 -22.04 3.06 -2.54
N LEU A 78 -21.15 2.49 -3.36
CA LEU A 78 -21.56 1.42 -4.27
C LEU A 78 -21.91 0.14 -3.51
N SER A 79 -21.22 -0.17 -2.41
CA SER A 79 -21.61 -1.27 -1.53
C SER A 79 -22.99 -1.03 -0.91
N ASN A 80 -23.31 0.20 -0.52
CA ASN A 80 -24.64 0.59 -0.07
C ASN A 80 -25.67 0.41 -1.17
N PHE A 81 -25.36 0.84 -2.38
CA PHE A 81 -26.23 0.64 -3.53
C PHE A 81 -26.52 -0.85 -3.77
N GLU A 82 -25.51 -1.72 -3.70
CA GLU A 82 -25.71 -3.17 -3.79
C GLU A 82 -26.62 -3.71 -2.68
N MET A 83 -26.46 -3.26 -1.44
CA MET A 83 -27.35 -3.65 -0.33
C MET A 83 -28.79 -3.17 -0.55
N HIS A 84 -29.00 -1.96 -1.07
CA HIS A 84 -30.33 -1.45 -1.42
C HIS A 84 -30.99 -2.24 -2.56
N LEU A 85 -30.20 -2.85 -3.44
CA LEU A 85 -30.67 -3.76 -4.48
C LEU A 85 -30.97 -5.19 -3.96
N GLY A 86 -30.79 -5.44 -2.66
CA GLY A 86 -31.10 -6.71 -2.01
C GLY A 86 -29.90 -7.65 -1.86
N ALA A 87 -28.68 -7.21 -2.13
CA ALA A 87 -27.50 -8.00 -1.80
C ALA A 87 -27.35 -8.12 -0.28
N ALA A 88 -26.99 -9.31 0.20
CA ALA A 88 -26.62 -9.48 1.61
C ALA A 88 -25.39 -8.63 1.94
N ARG A 89 -25.33 -8.02 3.12
CA ARG A 89 -24.22 -7.16 3.56
C ARG A 89 -22.85 -7.81 3.36
N THR A 90 -22.69 -9.07 3.76
CA THR A 90 -21.44 -9.83 3.58
C THR A 90 -21.03 -9.93 2.12
N GLU A 91 -22.01 -10.08 1.22
CA GLU A 91 -21.75 -10.20 -0.22
C GLU A 91 -21.35 -8.84 -0.80
N ALA A 92 -22.03 -7.76 -0.43
CA ALA A 92 -21.68 -6.41 -0.86
C ALA A 92 -20.26 -6.02 -0.39
N MET A 93 -19.88 -6.38 0.84
CA MET A 93 -18.53 -6.16 1.36
C MET A 93 -17.46 -6.98 0.62
N ARG A 94 -17.78 -8.23 0.23
CA ARG A 94 -16.89 -9.06 -0.60
C ARG A 94 -16.75 -8.50 -2.02
N ASN A 95 -17.84 -8.06 -2.64
CA ASN A 95 -17.81 -7.40 -3.94
C ASN A 95 -16.98 -6.13 -3.90
N MET A 96 -17.09 -5.36 -2.81
CA MET A 96 -16.25 -4.20 -2.57
C MET A 96 -14.77 -4.60 -2.46
N ALA A 97 -14.44 -5.68 -1.74
CA ALA A 97 -13.07 -6.20 -1.67
C ALA A 97 -12.50 -6.59 -3.04
N VAL A 98 -13.27 -7.31 -3.86
CA VAL A 98 -12.87 -7.71 -5.21
C VAL A 98 -12.65 -6.51 -6.13
N ARG A 99 -13.53 -5.50 -6.06
CA ARG A 99 -13.44 -4.29 -6.89
C ARG A 99 -12.30 -3.37 -6.49
N THR A 100 -12.02 -3.26 -5.20
CA THR A 100 -10.97 -2.39 -4.66
C THR A 100 -9.62 -3.08 -4.62
N GLY A 101 -9.58 -4.41 -4.55
CA GLY A 101 -8.37 -5.20 -4.29
C GLY A 101 -7.86 -5.08 -2.84
N ALA A 102 -8.74 -4.71 -1.90
CA ALA A 102 -8.40 -4.64 -0.49
C ALA A 102 -8.89 -5.90 0.24
N ASP A 103 -7.99 -6.88 0.40
CA ASP A 103 -8.30 -8.19 1.02
C ASP A 103 -8.86 -8.06 2.45
N GLN A 104 -8.43 -7.00 3.16
CA GLN A 104 -8.90 -6.65 4.50
C GLN A 104 -10.43 -6.46 4.58
N LEU A 105 -11.10 -6.04 3.51
CA LEU A 105 -12.56 -5.92 3.46
C LEU A 105 -13.26 -7.29 3.49
N SER A 106 -12.68 -8.31 2.85
CA SER A 106 -13.19 -9.68 2.93
C SER A 106 -13.04 -10.24 4.34
N SER A 107 -11.93 -9.92 5.02
CA SER A 107 -11.69 -10.29 6.42
C SER A 107 -12.69 -9.61 7.36
N LEU A 108 -12.95 -8.31 7.17
CA LEU A 108 -13.97 -7.57 7.92
C LEU A 108 -15.35 -8.22 7.78
N ALA A 109 -15.76 -8.55 6.54
CA ALA A 109 -17.03 -9.21 6.29
C ALA A 109 -17.14 -10.57 7.01
N ALA A 110 -16.05 -11.35 7.03
CA ALA A 110 -16.01 -12.63 7.73
C ALA A 110 -16.15 -12.46 9.26
N ILE A 111 -15.47 -11.48 9.85
CA ILE A 111 -15.53 -11.18 11.28
C ILE A 111 -16.93 -10.72 11.68
N LEU A 112 -17.59 -9.89 10.87
CA LEU A 112 -18.95 -9.42 11.14
C LEU A 112 -19.99 -10.55 11.08
N VAL A 113 -19.86 -11.48 10.13
CA VAL A 113 -20.72 -12.67 10.08
C VAL A 113 -20.49 -13.57 11.30
N GLN A 114 -19.24 -13.69 11.73
CA GLN A 114 -18.88 -14.46 12.90
C GLN A 114 -19.50 -13.84 14.17
N SER A 115 -19.36 -12.53 14.36
CA SER A 115 -19.88 -11.86 15.56
C SER A 115 -21.40 -11.92 15.66
N GLU A 116 -22.11 -11.82 14.54
CA GLU A 116 -23.56 -12.02 14.48
C GLU A 116 -23.99 -13.44 14.82
N ARG A 117 -23.25 -14.45 14.33
CA ARG A 117 -23.57 -15.87 14.59
C ARG A 117 -23.31 -16.30 16.02
N PHE A 118 -22.24 -15.79 16.63
CA PHE A 118 -21.81 -16.18 17.97
C PHE A 118 -22.30 -15.24 19.08
N GLY A 119 -23.01 -14.16 18.73
CA GLY A 119 -23.58 -13.20 19.68
C GLY A 119 -22.54 -12.41 20.47
N THR A 120 -21.28 -12.44 20.04
CA THR A 120 -20.19 -11.64 20.62
C THR A 120 -20.39 -10.17 20.25
N SER A 121 -19.97 -9.25 21.13
CA SER A 121 -20.06 -7.82 20.85
C SER A 121 -19.39 -7.46 19.52
N VAL A 122 -20.19 -7.03 18.53
CA VAL A 122 -19.73 -6.58 17.21
C VAL A 122 -18.71 -5.44 17.36
N ALA A 123 -18.94 -4.56 18.33
CA ALA A 123 -18.01 -3.50 18.70
C ALA A 123 -16.63 -4.02 19.12
N LEU A 124 -16.58 -5.06 19.96
CA LEU A 124 -15.30 -5.65 20.38
C LEU A 124 -14.55 -6.26 19.18
N ALA A 125 -15.27 -6.95 18.30
CA ALA A 125 -14.70 -7.54 17.11
C ALA A 125 -14.13 -6.48 16.14
N LEU A 126 -14.85 -5.36 15.95
CA LEU A 126 -14.37 -4.21 15.16
C LEU A 126 -13.15 -3.57 15.81
N LYS A 127 -13.13 -3.41 17.14
CA LYS A 127 -12.00 -2.84 17.89
C LYS A 127 -10.73 -3.67 17.74
N GLU A 128 -10.83 -4.98 17.92
CA GLU A 128 -9.70 -5.90 17.76
C GLU A 128 -9.21 -5.92 16.31
N PHE A 129 -10.13 -5.89 15.35
CA PHE A 129 -9.79 -5.84 13.93
C PHE A 129 -9.05 -4.53 13.57
N ALA A 130 -9.55 -3.38 14.02
CA ALA A 130 -8.88 -2.09 13.80
C ALA A 130 -7.49 -2.03 14.45
N ALA A 131 -7.33 -2.60 15.65
CA ALA A 131 -6.03 -2.73 16.30
C ALA A 131 -5.07 -3.61 15.48
N SER A 132 -5.55 -4.75 14.98
CA SER A 132 -4.76 -5.63 14.11
C SER A 132 -4.31 -4.94 12.82
N MET A 133 -5.19 -4.16 12.19
CA MET A 133 -4.85 -3.42 10.97
C MET A 133 -3.76 -2.36 11.20
N ARG A 134 -3.84 -1.64 12.33
CA ARG A 134 -2.81 -0.65 12.71
C ARG A 134 -1.48 -1.30 13.01
N GLU A 135 -1.48 -2.47 13.65
CA GLU A 135 -0.26 -3.23 13.89
C GLU A 135 0.38 -3.69 12.58
N GLU A 136 -0.42 -4.18 11.62
CA GLU A 136 0.08 -4.55 10.29
C GLU A 136 0.68 -3.34 9.55
N GLN A 137 0.01 -2.18 9.60
CA GLN A 137 0.54 -0.93 9.02
C GLN A 137 1.86 -0.50 9.68
N ARG A 138 1.98 -0.69 10.99
CA ARG A 138 3.22 -0.40 11.72
C ARG A 138 4.34 -1.34 11.29
N MET A 139 4.08 -2.64 11.24
CA MET A 139 5.06 -3.65 10.82
C MET A 139 5.56 -3.39 9.39
N THR A 140 4.66 -3.09 8.46
CA THR A 140 5.02 -2.75 7.06
C THR A 140 5.83 -1.45 6.96
N THR A 141 5.54 -0.47 7.81
CA THR A 141 6.32 0.78 7.89
C THR A 141 7.73 0.53 8.45
N GLU A 142 7.83 -0.30 9.50
CA GLU A 142 9.09 -0.69 10.12
C GLU A 142 9.96 -1.52 9.15
N GLU A 143 9.37 -2.47 8.42
CA GLU A 143 10.07 -3.20 7.35
C GLU A 143 10.62 -2.28 6.26
N ASN A 144 9.84 -1.27 5.87
CA ASN A 144 10.27 -0.31 4.86
C ASN A 144 11.43 0.57 5.38
N ALA A 145 11.43 0.92 6.66
CA ALA A 145 12.52 1.65 7.30
C ALA A 145 13.82 0.82 7.33
N GLU A 146 13.74 -0.48 7.65
CA GLU A 146 14.91 -1.37 7.62
C GLU A 146 15.47 -1.53 6.19
N LYS A 147 14.60 -1.68 5.20
CA LYS A 147 15.00 -1.75 3.77
C LYS A 147 15.66 -0.44 3.29
N MET A 148 15.28 0.71 3.87
CA MET A 148 15.92 2.00 3.56
C MET A 148 17.36 2.07 4.09
N ALA A 149 17.63 1.55 5.29
CA ALA A 149 18.98 1.52 5.86
C ALA A 149 19.95 0.71 4.97
N VAL A 150 19.50 -0.43 4.44
CA VAL A 150 20.31 -1.26 3.52
C VAL A 150 20.60 -0.54 2.20
N LYS A 151 19.63 0.22 1.66
CA LYS A 151 19.82 1.00 0.42
C LYS A 151 20.87 2.11 0.55
N LEU A 152 21.12 2.63 1.76
CA LEU A 152 22.14 3.66 2.01
C LEU A 152 23.57 3.09 1.97
N ILE A 153 23.76 1.80 2.24
CA ILE A 153 25.09 1.17 2.23
C ILE A 153 25.67 1.16 0.81
N VAL A 154 24.84 0.95 -0.22
CA VAL A 154 25.28 0.86 -1.62
C VAL A 154 26.01 2.13 -2.10
N PRO A 155 25.43 3.34 -2.04
CA PRO A 155 26.14 4.57 -2.42
C PRO A 155 27.32 4.86 -1.49
N MET A 156 27.23 4.49 -0.22
CA MET A 156 28.29 4.73 0.76
C MET A 156 29.55 3.89 0.44
N VAL A 157 29.40 2.60 0.15
CA VAL A 157 30.49 1.73 -0.33
C VAL A 157 31.02 2.22 -1.67
N LEU A 158 30.14 2.59 -2.61
CA LEU A 158 30.55 3.06 -3.94
C LEU A 158 31.35 4.37 -3.90
N CYS A 159 31.12 5.25 -2.91
CA CYS A 159 31.90 6.49 -2.75
C CYS A 159 33.14 6.32 -1.87
N VAL A 160 33.06 5.56 -0.78
CA VAL A 160 34.17 5.40 0.18
C VAL A 160 35.26 4.47 -0.36
N PHE A 161 34.88 3.36 -0.99
CA PHE A 161 35.83 2.38 -1.50
C PHE A 161 36.82 2.96 -2.54
N PRO A 162 36.39 3.70 -3.59
CA PRO A 162 37.33 4.32 -4.51
C PRO A 162 38.16 5.43 -3.86
N ALA A 163 37.59 6.19 -2.91
CA ALA A 163 38.35 7.20 -2.18
C ALA A 163 39.51 6.59 -1.37
N VAL A 164 39.26 5.46 -0.69
CA VAL A 164 40.29 4.73 0.06
C VAL A 164 41.40 4.23 -0.88
N ILE A 165 41.06 3.64 -2.03
CA ILE A 165 42.01 3.17 -3.04
C ILE A 165 42.93 4.31 -3.52
N ILE A 166 42.35 5.47 -3.84
CA ILE A 166 43.09 6.64 -4.31
C ILE A 166 44.07 7.11 -3.23
N VAL A 167 43.66 7.14 -1.96
CA VAL A 167 44.51 7.61 -0.86
C VAL A 167 45.63 6.61 -0.52
N THR A 168 45.37 5.30 -0.55
CA THR A 168 46.39 4.30 -0.20
C THR A 168 47.33 3.98 -1.36
N ILE A 169 46.81 3.76 -2.57
CA ILE A 169 47.61 3.33 -3.73
C ILE A 169 48.16 4.53 -4.51
N GLY A 170 47.48 5.69 -4.47
CA GLY A 170 47.90 6.91 -5.17
C GLY A 170 49.37 7.31 -4.96
N PRO A 171 49.84 7.51 -3.71
CA PRO A 171 51.23 7.90 -3.48
C PRO A 171 52.24 6.80 -3.85
N ALA A 172 51.90 5.53 -3.64
CA ALA A 172 52.76 4.41 -4.03
C ALA A 172 52.95 4.34 -5.55
N ALA A 173 51.87 4.53 -6.32
CA ALA A 173 51.91 4.58 -7.78
C ALA A 173 52.73 5.78 -8.29
N ILE A 174 52.56 6.97 -7.69
CA ILE A 174 53.34 8.17 -8.04
C ILE A 174 54.84 7.95 -7.77
N ASN A 175 55.18 7.33 -6.64
CA ASN A 175 56.58 7.06 -6.28
C ASN A 175 57.24 6.05 -7.23
N ILE A 176 56.53 5.00 -7.64
CA ILE A 176 57.03 4.02 -8.62
C ILE A 176 57.19 4.65 -10.01
N ALA A 177 56.23 5.47 -10.45
CA ALA A 177 56.34 6.16 -11.73
C ALA A 177 57.55 7.11 -11.75
N ARG A 178 57.78 7.82 -10.65
CA ARG A 178 58.91 8.76 -10.52
C ARG A 178 60.26 8.03 -10.50
N SER A 179 60.36 6.85 -9.87
CA SER A 179 61.60 6.07 -9.85
C SER A 179 61.95 5.43 -11.20
N PHE A 180 60.96 5.17 -12.06
CA PHE A 180 61.17 4.69 -13.42
C PHE A 180 61.57 5.79 -14.42
N VAL A 181 61.11 7.03 -14.23
CA VAL A 181 61.40 8.17 -15.14
C VAL A 181 62.76 8.82 -14.87
N LEU A 182 63.29 8.72 -13.64
CA LEU A 182 64.60 9.27 -13.25
C LEU A 182 65.77 8.30 -13.48
N ARG A 183 65.54 7.18 -14.18
CA ARG A 183 66.53 6.16 -14.51
C ARG A 183 66.60 5.97 -16.03
#